data_AF-A0A7Y4A8N2-F1
#
_entry.id   AF-A0A7Y4A8N2-F1
#
_cell.length_a   1.000
_cell.length_b   1.000
_cell.length_c   1.000
_cell.angle_alpha   90.00
_cell.angle_beta   90.00
_cell.angle_gamma   90.00
#
_symmetry.space_group_name_H-M   'P 1'
#
loop_
_entity.id
_entity.type
_entity.pdbx_description
1 polymer ?
#
loop_
_entity_poly.entity_id
_entity_poly.type
_entity_poly.pdbx_seq_one_letter_code
_entity_poly.pdbx_strand_id
1 'polypeptide(L)'
;MREFNVLERGNNYFRCRVEGMHCRIVIDEFSKTLPLGEHRLHVEEITNKYQHFADDAVFKLTLPYEEQGCIDICTLNTGAKNNFTYRACVRLGGKWEPILNEWVFSTSVQEKVNKLGEVVRSEPKLVEVVFKETISMPSKQLSLFGFELVKGLNPNQTPIFHKGVTVKKGSITFIVNHSSKTIARAGTVVRLNVPELMLDNPDFKEDYMAAIDYRVIRQRKKPARA
;
A
#
# COMPACT_ATOMS: atom_id res chain seq x y z
N MET A 1 6.94 17.98 -0.57
CA MET A 1 6.96 19.42 -0.86
C MET A 1 7.90 20.11 0.10
N ARG A 2 8.65 21.11 -0.37
CA ARG A 2 9.43 22.01 0.50
C ARG A 2 9.01 23.45 0.23
N GLU A 3 9.13 24.30 1.22
CA GLU A 3 8.88 25.73 1.08
C GLU A 3 10.13 26.43 0.55
N PHE A 4 9.95 27.18 -0.53
CA PHE A 4 11.01 27.96 -1.17
C PHE A 4 10.59 29.41 -1.25
N ASN A 5 11.53 30.31 -1.00
CA ASN A 5 11.40 31.71 -1.36
C ASN A 5 12.21 31.98 -2.62
N VAL A 6 11.53 32.22 -3.74
CA VAL A 6 12.12 32.51 -5.06
C VAL A 6 12.43 34.02 -5.12
N LEU A 7 13.71 34.35 -5.07
CA LEU A 7 14.18 35.73 -4.91
C LEU A 7 14.32 36.44 -6.27
N GLU A 8 14.94 35.76 -7.23
CA GLU A 8 15.22 36.33 -8.54
C GLU A 8 15.26 35.25 -9.63
N ARG A 9 14.95 35.67 -10.86
CA ARG A 9 15.03 34.86 -12.06
C ARG A 9 16.28 35.23 -12.85
N GLY A 10 17.21 34.30 -12.98
CA GLY A 10 18.35 34.41 -13.89
C GLY A 10 18.04 33.82 -15.27
N ASN A 11 19.10 33.58 -16.06
CA ASN A 11 18.96 32.99 -17.41
C ASN A 11 18.68 31.48 -17.36
N ASN A 12 19.42 30.75 -16.53
CA ASN A 12 19.35 29.28 -16.45
C ASN A 12 18.82 28.77 -15.11
N TYR A 13 18.75 29.63 -14.10
CA TYR A 13 18.37 29.27 -12.74
C TYR A 13 17.55 30.39 -12.08
N PHE A 14 16.60 30.01 -11.24
CA PHE A 14 16.08 30.87 -10.19
C PHE A 14 17.00 30.80 -8.97
N ARG A 15 17.30 31.94 -8.34
CA ARG A 15 17.95 31.95 -7.02
C ARG A 15 16.87 31.93 -5.95
N CYS A 16 16.99 30.97 -5.04
CA CYS A 16 15.98 30.68 -4.04
C CYS A 16 16.60 30.58 -2.64
N ARG A 17 15.75 30.59 -1.63
CA ARG A 17 16.07 30.18 -0.26
C ARG A 17 15.18 29.04 0.20
N VAL A 18 15.77 28.06 0.86
CA VAL A 18 15.08 26.96 1.56
C VAL A 18 15.63 26.90 2.98
N GLU A 19 14.76 26.97 3.99
CA GLU A 19 15.16 26.92 5.41
C GLU A 19 16.30 27.91 5.77
N GLY A 20 16.30 29.09 5.14
CA GLY A 20 17.33 30.12 5.36
C GLY A 20 18.64 29.94 4.58
N MET A 21 18.83 28.81 3.87
CA MET A 21 20.00 28.54 3.04
C MET A 21 19.76 28.91 1.57
N HIS A 22 20.81 29.37 0.90
CA HIS A 22 20.77 29.69 -0.54
C HIS A 22 20.75 28.41 -1.38
N CYS A 23 19.89 28.38 -2.40
CA CYS A 23 19.77 27.29 -3.34
C CYS A 23 19.34 27.80 -4.72
N ARG A 24 19.34 26.91 -5.71
CA ARG A 24 18.90 27.22 -7.08
C ARG A 24 17.83 26.25 -7.55
N ILE A 25 16.92 26.75 -8.37
CA ILE A 25 15.98 25.92 -9.13
C ILE A 25 16.30 26.10 -10.62
N VAL A 26 16.48 25.01 -11.35
CA VAL A 26 16.75 25.06 -12.81
C VAL A 26 15.56 25.66 -13.54
N ILE A 27 15.83 26.53 -14.53
CA ILE A 27 14.82 27.03 -15.47
C ILE A 27 14.73 26.05 -16.65
N ASP A 28 13.58 25.42 -16.77
CA ASP A 28 13.21 24.39 -17.74
C ASP A 28 11.72 24.49 -18.07
N GLU A 29 11.18 23.50 -18.81
CA GLU A 29 9.78 23.49 -19.23
C GLU A 29 8.79 23.49 -18.06
N PHE A 30 9.18 22.98 -16.90
CA PHE A 30 8.31 22.83 -15.72
C PHE A 30 8.37 24.04 -14.78
N SER A 31 9.39 24.87 -14.92
CA SER A 31 9.70 25.98 -14.01
C SER A 31 9.63 27.35 -14.66
N LYS A 32 9.57 27.42 -16.00
CA LYS A 32 9.58 28.69 -16.77
C LYS A 32 8.54 29.73 -16.33
N THR A 33 7.43 29.26 -15.75
CA THR A 33 6.29 30.04 -15.30
C THR A 33 6.25 30.25 -13.78
N LEU A 34 7.23 29.74 -13.04
CA LEU A 34 7.36 29.94 -11.59
C LEU A 34 7.51 31.45 -11.28
N PRO A 35 6.57 32.06 -10.53
CA PRO A 35 6.67 33.46 -10.13
C PRO A 35 7.62 33.63 -8.93
N LEU A 36 8.03 34.87 -8.69
CA LEU A 36 8.84 35.22 -7.51
C LEU A 36 7.99 35.13 -6.22
N GLY A 37 8.64 35.04 -5.07
CA GLY A 37 8.00 34.96 -3.75
C GLY A 37 8.00 33.58 -3.13
N GLU A 38 7.14 33.37 -2.13
CA GLU A 38 7.06 32.12 -1.37
C GLU A 38 6.17 31.09 -2.04
N HIS A 39 6.72 29.90 -2.28
CA HIS A 39 6.04 28.80 -2.96
C HIS A 39 6.33 27.47 -2.27
N ARG A 40 5.32 26.61 -2.25
CA ARG A 40 5.45 25.24 -1.76
C ARG A 40 5.57 24.30 -2.96
N LEU A 41 6.78 23.80 -3.20
CA LEU A 41 7.12 23.15 -4.47
C LEU A 41 7.42 21.66 -4.31
N HIS A 42 7.05 20.88 -5.32
CA HIS A 42 7.52 19.53 -5.56
C HIS A 42 8.79 19.58 -6.40
N VAL A 43 9.90 19.24 -5.77
CA VAL A 43 11.24 19.31 -6.36
C VAL A 43 12.03 18.04 -6.08
N GLU A 44 12.92 17.73 -7.00
CA GLU A 44 13.99 16.74 -6.86
C GLU A 44 15.33 17.49 -6.74
N GLU A 45 16.20 17.02 -5.85
CA GLU A 45 17.55 17.55 -5.73
C GLU A 45 18.46 16.89 -6.76
N ILE A 46 19.08 17.71 -7.62
CA ILE A 46 19.95 17.29 -8.72
C ILE A 46 21.35 17.90 -8.58
N THR A 47 21.78 18.17 -7.36
CA THR A 47 23.06 18.80 -7.04
C THR A 47 24.22 18.03 -7.69
N ASN A 48 24.86 18.65 -8.68
CA ASN A 48 26.06 18.15 -9.35
C ASN A 48 27.04 19.30 -9.60
N LYS A 49 28.11 19.33 -8.81
CA LYS A 49 29.12 20.39 -8.81
C LYS A 49 29.77 20.61 -10.19
N TYR A 50 29.94 19.54 -10.98
CA TYR A 50 30.60 19.60 -12.28
C TYR A 50 29.67 20.05 -13.41
N GLN A 51 28.36 19.87 -13.23
CA GLN A 51 27.35 20.20 -14.25
C GLN A 51 26.72 21.57 -14.02
N HIS A 52 26.51 21.93 -12.75
CA HIS A 52 25.84 23.18 -12.37
C HIS A 52 26.81 24.26 -11.88
N PHE A 53 28.11 23.92 -11.75
CA PHE A 53 29.20 24.83 -11.35
C PHE A 53 28.85 25.64 -10.10
N ALA A 54 28.28 24.95 -9.11
CA ALA A 54 27.74 25.57 -7.90
C ALA A 54 28.03 24.70 -6.67
N ASP A 55 28.33 25.36 -5.55
CA ASP A 55 28.50 24.72 -4.24
C ASP A 55 27.18 24.72 -3.43
N ASP A 56 26.14 25.41 -3.92
CA ASP A 56 24.79 25.41 -3.37
C ASP A 56 23.90 24.30 -3.97
N ALA A 57 22.89 23.88 -3.20
CA ALA A 57 21.96 22.84 -3.63
C ALA A 57 21.16 23.28 -4.87
N VAL A 58 21.05 22.37 -5.84
CA VAL A 58 20.34 22.60 -7.10
C VAL A 58 19.14 21.68 -7.18
N PHE A 59 17.98 22.27 -7.41
CA PHE A 59 16.70 21.59 -7.47
C PHE A 59 16.08 21.71 -8.86
N LYS A 60 15.26 20.72 -9.21
CA LYS A 60 14.42 20.72 -10.41
C LYS A 60 12.98 20.45 -10.01
N LEU A 61 12.03 21.18 -10.59
CA LEU A 61 10.61 20.85 -10.37
C LEU A 61 10.30 19.50 -11.02
N THR A 62 9.54 18.66 -10.32
CA THR A 62 9.18 17.32 -10.85
C THR A 62 8.00 17.38 -11.83
N LEU A 63 7.25 18.49 -11.81
CA LEU A 63 6.03 18.75 -12.57
C LEU A 63 5.93 20.25 -12.90
N PRO A 64 5.20 20.66 -13.96
CA PRO A 64 4.93 22.06 -14.28
C PRO A 64 4.39 22.85 -13.08
N TYR A 65 4.84 24.10 -12.91
CA TYR A 65 4.44 24.98 -11.80
C TYR A 65 2.91 25.07 -11.66
N GLU A 66 2.21 25.21 -12.77
CA GLU A 66 0.74 25.31 -12.83
C GLU A 66 0.05 24.05 -12.30
N GLU A 67 0.71 22.90 -12.40
CA GLU A 67 0.21 21.61 -11.95
C GLU A 67 0.61 21.29 -10.50
N GLN A 68 1.53 22.05 -9.91
CA GLN A 68 2.01 21.79 -8.54
C GLN A 68 0.96 22.06 -7.46
N GLY A 69 0.07 23.03 -7.71
CA GLY A 69 -1.10 23.28 -6.87
C GLY A 69 -2.19 22.20 -7.00
N CYS A 70 -2.09 21.31 -7.98
CA CYS A 70 -3.08 20.25 -8.26
C CYS A 70 -2.68 18.87 -7.70
N ILE A 71 -1.57 18.77 -6.96
CA ILE A 71 -1.17 17.53 -6.29
C ILE A 71 -1.88 17.46 -4.94
N ASP A 72 -3.21 17.58 -4.97
CA ASP A 72 -4.00 17.03 -3.90
C ASP A 72 -3.71 15.53 -3.91
N ILE A 73 -3.22 15.06 -2.77
CA ILE A 73 -2.99 13.65 -2.52
C ILE A 73 -4.11 13.13 -1.62
N CYS A 74 -4.49 11.89 -1.86
CA CYS A 74 -5.36 11.18 -0.95
C CYS A 74 -4.66 9.95 -0.42
N THR A 75 -5.01 9.54 0.79
CA THR A 75 -4.36 8.39 1.44
C THR A 75 -5.35 7.31 1.82
N LEU A 76 -4.85 6.08 1.86
CA LEU A 76 -5.59 4.91 2.31
C LEU A 76 -4.75 4.06 3.25
N ASN A 77 -5.18 3.99 4.50
CA ASN A 77 -4.71 2.97 5.43
C ASN A 77 -5.44 1.64 5.18
N THR A 78 -4.72 0.64 4.69
CA THR A 78 -5.29 -0.67 4.33
C THR A 78 -5.23 -1.69 5.47
N GLY A 79 -4.65 -1.34 6.62
CA GLY A 79 -4.51 -2.24 7.76
C GLY A 79 -3.61 -3.45 7.47
N ALA A 80 -4.13 -4.65 7.71
CA ALA A 80 -3.37 -5.89 7.53
C ALA A 80 -3.02 -6.15 6.06
N LYS A 81 -1.85 -6.75 5.81
CA LYS A 81 -1.40 -7.11 4.46
C LYS A 81 -2.44 -8.02 3.78
N ASN A 82 -2.96 -7.55 2.66
CA ASN A 82 -3.93 -8.25 1.82
C ASN A 82 -3.51 -8.12 0.34
N ASN A 83 -3.42 -9.24 -0.36
CA ASN A 83 -2.92 -9.28 -1.73
C ASN A 83 -3.88 -8.65 -2.75
N PHE A 84 -5.20 -8.75 -2.54
CA PHE A 84 -6.19 -8.09 -3.40
C PHE A 84 -6.17 -6.58 -3.21
N THR A 85 -6.17 -6.12 -1.96
CA THR A 85 -6.04 -4.69 -1.66
C THR A 85 -4.75 -4.10 -2.22
N TYR A 86 -3.62 -4.80 -2.05
CA TYR A 86 -2.34 -4.38 -2.64
C TYR A 86 -2.44 -4.17 -4.15
N ARG A 87 -2.99 -5.16 -4.88
CA ARG A 87 -3.16 -5.08 -6.34
C ARG A 87 -4.13 -3.96 -6.75
N ALA A 88 -5.18 -3.74 -5.97
CA ALA A 88 -6.13 -2.65 -6.20
C ALA A 88 -5.44 -1.29 -6.03
N CYS A 89 -4.66 -1.10 -4.96
CA CYS A 89 -3.91 0.13 -4.72
C CYS A 89 -2.90 0.41 -5.85
N VAL A 90 -2.11 -0.58 -6.26
CA VAL A 90 -1.15 -0.42 -7.37
C VAL A 90 -1.86 -0.05 -8.67
N ARG A 91 -3.01 -0.67 -8.96
CA ARG A 91 -3.80 -0.39 -10.17
C ARG A 91 -4.36 1.03 -10.20
N LEU A 92 -4.65 1.60 -9.04
CA LEU A 92 -5.07 3.01 -8.89
C LEU A 92 -3.89 3.99 -8.93
N GLY A 93 -2.67 3.53 -9.19
CA GLY A 93 -1.46 4.37 -9.21
C GLY A 93 -0.93 4.71 -7.81
N GLY A 94 -1.38 3.98 -6.79
CA GLY A 94 -0.95 4.21 -5.40
C GLY A 94 0.53 3.88 -5.19
N LYS A 95 1.19 4.69 -4.37
CA LYS A 95 2.53 4.42 -3.85
C LYS A 95 2.45 4.19 -2.35
N TRP A 96 3.16 3.17 -1.87
CA TRP A 96 3.21 2.88 -0.44
C TRP A 96 4.20 3.83 0.26
N GLU A 97 3.73 4.55 1.28
CA GLU A 97 4.55 5.43 2.11
C GLU A 97 4.85 4.76 3.46
N PRO A 98 6.07 4.25 3.69
CA PRO A 98 6.39 3.46 4.88
C PRO A 98 6.35 4.25 6.18
N ILE A 99 6.57 5.57 6.16
CA ILE A 99 6.57 6.40 7.38
C ILE A 99 5.15 6.55 7.91
N LEU A 100 4.19 6.81 7.03
CA LEU A 100 2.78 6.96 7.39
C LEU A 100 2.07 5.60 7.50
N ASN A 101 2.66 4.54 6.92
CA ASN A 101 2.05 3.23 6.79
C ASN A 101 0.70 3.31 6.04
N GLU A 102 0.69 4.11 4.98
CA GLU A 102 -0.48 4.38 4.14
C GLU A 102 -0.11 4.34 2.66
N TRP A 103 -1.11 4.06 1.82
CA TRP A 103 -1.01 4.26 0.38
C TRP A 103 -1.32 5.72 0.05
N VAL A 104 -0.51 6.33 -0.82
CA VAL A 104 -0.69 7.70 -1.31
C VAL A 104 -1.06 7.64 -2.78
N PHE A 105 -2.08 8.41 -3.17
CA PHE A 105 -2.60 8.49 -4.53
C PHE A 105 -2.78 9.94 -4.96
N SER A 106 -2.97 10.16 -6.25
CA SER A 106 -3.51 11.43 -6.77
C SER A 106 -4.99 11.55 -6.41
N THR A 107 -5.46 12.75 -6.05
CA THR A 107 -6.88 13.02 -5.80
C THR A 107 -7.78 12.76 -7.00
N SER A 108 -7.24 12.68 -8.22
CA SER A 108 -8.00 12.24 -9.41
C SER A 108 -8.67 10.87 -9.24
N VAL A 109 -8.15 10.00 -8.38
CA VAL A 109 -8.73 8.68 -8.07
C VAL A 109 -9.39 8.61 -6.69
N GLN A 110 -9.57 9.75 -6.01
CA GLN A 110 -10.12 9.84 -4.65
C GLN A 110 -11.43 9.05 -4.49
N GLU A 111 -12.37 9.18 -5.43
CA GLU A 111 -13.66 8.49 -5.34
C GLU A 111 -13.47 6.95 -5.34
N LYS A 112 -12.56 6.45 -6.18
CA LYS A 112 -12.23 5.01 -6.24
C LYS A 112 -11.51 4.55 -4.99
N VAL A 113 -10.60 5.38 -4.45
CA VAL A 113 -9.88 5.12 -3.20
C VAL A 113 -10.86 5.08 -2.01
N ASN A 114 -11.84 5.99 -1.98
CA ASN A 114 -12.88 6.02 -0.95
C ASN A 114 -13.73 4.75 -0.98
N LYS A 115 -14.21 4.33 -2.16
CA LYS A 115 -14.96 3.08 -2.33
C LYS A 115 -14.14 1.86 -1.88
N LEU A 116 -12.86 1.77 -2.25
CA LEU A 116 -11.97 0.71 -1.77
C LEU A 116 -11.81 0.77 -0.24
N GLY A 117 -11.68 1.98 0.31
CA GLY A 117 -11.53 2.21 1.73
C GLY A 117 -12.76 1.87 2.56
N GLU A 118 -13.97 2.01 2.02
CA GLU A 118 -15.20 1.54 2.64
C GLU A 118 -15.19 0.02 2.82
N VAL A 119 -14.77 -0.72 1.77
CA VAL A 119 -14.67 -2.18 1.81
C VAL A 119 -13.61 -2.62 2.82
N VAL A 120 -12.40 -2.06 2.72
CA VAL A 120 -11.25 -2.50 3.51
C VAL A 120 -11.36 -2.14 4.98
N ARG A 121 -12.00 -1.01 5.31
CA ARG A 121 -12.19 -0.53 6.69
C ARG A 121 -13.53 -0.93 7.30
N SER A 122 -14.33 -1.74 6.61
CA SER A 122 -15.58 -2.28 7.15
C SER A 122 -15.34 -3.12 8.41
N GLU A 123 -16.40 -3.32 9.21
CA GLU A 123 -16.29 -4.02 10.49
C GLU A 123 -15.73 -5.44 10.28
N PRO A 124 -14.63 -5.82 10.98
CA PRO A 124 -14.07 -7.15 10.82
C PRO A 124 -14.95 -8.22 11.49
N LYS A 125 -15.32 -9.25 10.73
CA LYS A 125 -16.04 -10.42 11.23
C LYS A 125 -15.11 -11.62 11.34
N LEU A 126 -15.31 -12.44 12.37
CA LEU A 126 -14.59 -13.71 12.49
C LEU A 126 -15.22 -14.73 11.54
N VAL A 127 -14.45 -15.18 10.56
CA VAL A 127 -14.89 -16.17 9.58
C VAL A 127 -14.23 -17.50 9.88
N GLU A 128 -15.00 -18.58 9.78
CA GLU A 128 -14.50 -19.94 9.77
C GLU A 128 -14.66 -20.53 8.38
N VAL A 129 -13.55 -20.99 7.82
CA VAL A 129 -13.46 -21.56 6.48
C VAL A 129 -13.12 -23.03 6.58
N VAL A 130 -13.85 -23.87 5.85
CA VAL A 130 -13.66 -25.31 5.74
C VAL A 130 -13.22 -25.62 4.31
N PHE A 131 -12.08 -26.27 4.16
CA PHE A 131 -11.58 -26.75 2.88
C PHE A 131 -12.28 -28.08 2.53
N LYS A 132 -13.13 -28.10 1.50
CA LYS A 132 -13.80 -29.34 1.04
C LYS A 132 -12.81 -30.27 0.37
N GLU A 133 -11.91 -29.69 -0.40
CA GLU A 133 -10.89 -30.40 -1.17
C GLU A 133 -9.49 -29.98 -0.71
N THR A 134 -8.49 -30.76 -1.13
CA THR A 134 -7.10 -30.39 -0.88
C THR A 134 -6.68 -29.34 -1.89
N ILE A 135 -6.37 -28.14 -1.41
CA ILE A 135 -5.93 -27.02 -2.25
C ILE A 135 -4.42 -26.89 -2.15
N SER A 136 -3.76 -26.91 -3.31
CA SER A 136 -2.32 -26.69 -3.45
C SER A 136 -2.08 -25.60 -4.48
N MET A 137 -1.45 -24.50 -4.05
CA MET A 137 -1.09 -23.39 -4.93
C MET A 137 0.42 -23.44 -5.23
N PRO A 138 0.86 -23.98 -6.38
CA PRO A 138 2.28 -23.94 -6.76
C PRO A 138 2.69 -22.51 -7.08
N SER A 139 3.87 -22.11 -6.60
CA SER A 139 4.47 -20.78 -6.85
C SER A 139 3.63 -19.58 -6.38
N LYS A 140 2.57 -19.81 -5.59
CA LYS A 140 1.71 -18.79 -4.99
C LYS A 140 1.45 -19.15 -3.53
N GLN A 141 1.35 -18.14 -2.68
CA GLN A 141 0.91 -18.36 -1.31
C GLN A 141 -0.59 -18.61 -1.28
N LEU A 142 -1.04 -19.56 -0.45
CA LEU A 142 -2.47 -19.80 -0.26
C LEU A 142 -3.05 -18.68 0.61
N SER A 143 -4.10 -18.04 0.12
CA SER A 143 -4.82 -16.97 0.82
C SER A 143 -6.30 -17.30 1.01
N LEU A 144 -6.94 -16.59 1.93
CA LEU A 144 -8.40 -16.54 2.03
C LEU A 144 -8.81 -15.08 2.04
N PHE A 145 -9.67 -14.68 1.10
CA PHE A 145 -10.07 -13.28 0.90
C PHE A 145 -8.89 -12.33 0.70
N GLY A 146 -7.80 -12.82 0.09
CA GLY A 146 -6.56 -12.08 -0.13
C GLY A 146 -5.59 -12.06 1.06
N PHE A 147 -5.97 -12.60 2.23
CA PHE A 147 -5.09 -12.73 3.38
C PHE A 147 -4.27 -14.02 3.30
N GLU A 148 -2.95 -13.89 3.20
CA GLU A 148 -2.02 -15.03 3.19
C GLU A 148 -2.11 -15.82 4.51
N LEU A 149 -2.18 -17.15 4.41
CA LEU A 149 -2.33 -17.98 5.61
C LEU A 149 -0.98 -18.21 6.32
N VAL A 150 0.07 -18.47 5.55
CA VAL A 150 1.39 -18.85 6.05
C VAL A 150 2.41 -17.76 5.71
N LYS A 151 3.09 -17.25 6.74
CA LYS A 151 4.16 -16.25 6.64
C LYS A 151 5.52 -16.88 6.30
N GLY A 152 5.76 -18.11 6.78
CA GLY A 152 7.03 -18.81 6.61
C GLY A 152 7.09 -20.11 7.38
N LEU A 153 8.31 -20.60 7.65
CA LEU A 153 8.57 -21.79 8.45
C LEU A 153 9.40 -21.47 9.68
N ASN A 154 9.12 -22.18 10.76
CA ASN A 154 10.02 -22.30 11.90
C ASN A 154 11.25 -23.17 11.54
N PRO A 155 12.33 -23.12 12.35
CA PRO A 155 13.49 -24.00 12.16
C PRO A 155 13.14 -25.50 12.16
N ASN A 156 12.10 -25.89 12.89
CA ASN A 156 11.58 -27.27 12.91
C ASN A 156 10.64 -27.60 11.73
N GLN A 157 10.64 -26.77 10.68
CA GLN A 157 9.82 -26.91 9.46
C GLN A 157 8.30 -26.84 9.69
N THR A 158 7.85 -26.34 10.85
CA THR A 158 6.42 -26.09 11.08
C THR A 158 5.98 -24.75 10.48
N PRO A 159 4.79 -24.65 9.86
CA PRO A 159 4.30 -23.39 9.30
C PRO A 159 4.07 -22.31 10.36
N ILE A 160 4.57 -21.10 10.08
CA ILE A 160 4.27 -19.88 10.84
C ILE A 160 3.08 -19.22 10.17
N PHE A 161 1.96 -19.12 10.88
CA PHE A 161 0.75 -18.47 10.36
C PHE A 161 0.81 -16.95 10.50
N HIS A 162 0.12 -16.24 9.60
CA HIS A 162 -0.08 -14.79 9.74
C HIS A 162 -0.91 -14.46 10.99
N LYS A 163 -0.71 -13.25 11.51
CA LYS A 163 -1.44 -12.76 12.70
C LYS A 163 -2.94 -12.81 12.44
N GLY A 164 -3.69 -13.42 13.36
CA GLY A 164 -5.14 -13.56 13.26
C GLY A 164 -5.62 -14.81 12.51
N VAL A 165 -4.71 -15.56 11.88
CA VAL A 165 -5.01 -16.86 11.27
C VAL A 165 -4.84 -17.96 12.30
N THR A 166 -5.86 -18.79 12.49
CA THR A 166 -5.80 -19.95 13.40
C THR A 166 -6.36 -21.19 12.75
N VAL A 167 -5.58 -22.28 12.76
CA VAL A 167 -6.05 -23.60 12.32
C VAL A 167 -6.76 -24.28 13.50
N LYS A 168 -8.03 -24.67 13.31
CA LYS A 168 -8.84 -25.35 14.33
C LYS A 168 -8.86 -26.86 14.16
N LYS A 169 -8.78 -27.32 12.92
CA LYS A 169 -8.80 -28.74 12.56
C LYS A 169 -8.02 -28.95 11.27
N GLY A 170 -7.45 -30.14 11.10
CA GLY A 170 -6.72 -30.53 9.89
C GLY A 170 -5.29 -30.00 9.89
N SER A 171 -4.71 -29.86 8.70
CA SER A 171 -3.33 -29.42 8.56
C SER A 171 -3.12 -28.54 7.34
N ILE A 172 -2.33 -27.50 7.56
CA ILE A 172 -1.73 -26.70 6.50
C ILE A 172 -0.24 -27.04 6.51
N THR A 173 0.32 -27.28 5.34
CA THR A 173 1.74 -27.55 5.15
C THR A 173 2.31 -26.52 4.20
N PHE A 174 3.54 -26.09 4.45
CA PHE A 174 4.27 -25.20 3.57
C PHE A 174 5.57 -25.87 3.15
N ILE A 175 5.74 -26.04 1.85
CA ILE A 175 6.89 -26.72 1.27
C ILE A 175 7.78 -25.67 0.63
N VAL A 176 9.00 -25.54 1.13
CA VAL A 176 10.01 -24.65 0.56
C VAL A 176 10.81 -25.43 -0.48
N ASN A 177 10.64 -25.02 -1.74
CA ASN A 177 11.45 -25.46 -2.87
C ASN A 177 11.46 -24.33 -3.93
N HIS A 178 12.02 -24.58 -5.12
CA HIS A 178 12.03 -23.62 -6.24
C HIS A 178 10.63 -23.09 -6.63
N SER A 179 9.55 -23.80 -6.25
CA SER A 179 8.15 -23.41 -6.45
C SER A 179 7.39 -23.51 -5.13
N SER A 180 7.89 -22.81 -4.10
CA SER A 180 7.37 -22.88 -2.73
C SER A 180 5.83 -22.83 -2.73
N LYS A 181 5.21 -23.80 -2.05
CA LYS A 181 3.76 -24.03 -2.11
C LYS A 181 3.15 -24.24 -0.74
N THR A 182 1.97 -23.66 -0.56
CA THR A 182 1.13 -23.91 0.61
C THR A 182 0.05 -24.92 0.23
N ILE A 183 -0.13 -25.94 1.07
CA ILE A 183 -1.13 -26.99 0.87
C ILE A 183 -2.06 -26.99 2.09
N ALA A 184 -3.36 -26.82 1.85
CA ALA A 184 -4.40 -27.07 2.85
C ALA A 184 -5.11 -28.37 2.49
N ARG A 185 -5.11 -29.34 3.41
CA ARG A 185 -5.76 -30.64 3.17
C ARG A 185 -7.29 -30.53 3.30
N ALA A 186 -8.01 -31.38 2.58
CA ALA A 186 -9.46 -31.53 2.76
C ALA A 186 -9.82 -31.75 4.24
N GLY A 187 -10.91 -31.13 4.70
CA GLY A 187 -11.36 -31.14 6.09
C GLY A 187 -10.58 -30.20 7.03
N THR A 188 -9.63 -29.42 6.51
CA THR A 188 -8.96 -28.37 7.28
C THR A 188 -9.92 -27.23 7.57
N VAL A 189 -9.88 -26.72 8.80
CA VAL A 189 -10.73 -25.63 9.28
C VAL A 189 -9.84 -24.50 9.77
N VAL A 190 -10.00 -23.32 9.17
CA VAL A 190 -9.23 -22.10 9.47
C VAL A 190 -10.16 -21.01 9.95
N ARG A 191 -9.72 -20.22 10.93
CA ARG A 191 -10.39 -18.98 11.32
C ARG A 191 -9.50 -17.77 11.11
N LEU A 192 -10.09 -16.72 10.58
CA LEU A 192 -9.46 -15.42 10.36
C LEU A 192 -10.50 -14.30 10.47
N ASN A 193 -10.04 -13.08 10.77
CA ASN A 193 -10.90 -11.90 10.72
C ASN A 193 -10.86 -11.31 9.31
N VAL A 194 -12.02 -11.06 8.74
CA VAL A 194 -12.18 -10.49 7.39
C VAL A 194 -13.15 -9.31 7.48
N PRO A 195 -12.84 -8.16 6.88
CA PRO A 195 -13.80 -7.05 6.76
C PRO A 195 -15.10 -7.53 6.11
N GLU A 196 -16.25 -7.19 6.71
CA GLU A 196 -17.57 -7.69 6.30
C GLU A 196 -17.84 -7.49 4.82
N LEU A 197 -17.57 -6.29 4.29
CA LEU A 197 -17.83 -5.98 2.88
C LEU A 197 -16.90 -6.74 1.91
N MET A 198 -15.79 -7.30 2.37
CA MET A 198 -14.94 -8.16 1.52
C MET A 198 -15.59 -9.53 1.26
N LEU A 199 -16.47 -10.02 2.14
CA LEU A 199 -17.10 -11.34 2.00
C LEU A 199 -18.04 -11.39 0.80
N ASP A 200 -18.73 -10.28 0.55
CA ASP A 200 -19.70 -10.14 -0.51
C ASP A 200 -19.08 -9.65 -1.83
N ASN A 201 -17.91 -9.00 -1.76
CA ASN A 201 -17.25 -8.43 -2.92
C ASN A 201 -16.54 -9.51 -3.78
N PRO A 202 -16.89 -9.66 -5.07
CA PRO A 202 -16.25 -10.64 -5.95
C PRO A 202 -14.75 -10.37 -6.19
N ASP A 203 -14.29 -9.12 -6.09
CA ASP A 203 -12.88 -8.76 -6.29
C ASP A 203 -11.96 -9.34 -5.21
N PHE A 204 -12.54 -9.79 -4.09
CA PHE A 204 -11.83 -10.36 -2.94
C PHE A 204 -12.02 -11.88 -2.84
N LYS A 205 -12.42 -12.55 -3.93
CA LYS A 205 -12.62 -14.01 -3.96
C LYS A 205 -11.56 -14.70 -4.80
N GLU A 206 -10.89 -15.69 -4.22
CA GLU A 206 -9.97 -16.55 -4.96
C GLU A 206 -10.72 -17.53 -5.89
N ASP A 207 -10.08 -17.94 -6.99
CA ASP A 207 -10.65 -18.85 -7.99
C ASP A 207 -11.10 -20.20 -7.39
N TYR A 208 -10.44 -20.63 -6.31
CA TYR A 208 -10.75 -21.88 -5.60
C TYR A 208 -11.81 -21.71 -4.51
N MET A 209 -12.53 -20.59 -4.46
CA MET A 209 -13.63 -20.37 -3.51
C MET A 209 -14.76 -21.41 -3.62
N ALA A 210 -14.92 -22.06 -4.78
CA ALA A 210 -15.87 -23.17 -4.94
C ALA A 210 -15.47 -24.42 -4.12
N ALA A 211 -14.17 -24.61 -3.84
CA ALA A 211 -13.63 -25.74 -3.11
C ALA A 211 -13.61 -25.54 -1.58
N ILE A 212 -14.21 -24.45 -1.09
CA ILE A 212 -14.30 -24.13 0.33
C ILE A 212 -15.75 -23.78 0.71
N ASP A 213 -16.08 -23.96 1.98
CA ASP A 213 -17.24 -23.32 2.61
C ASP A 213 -16.75 -22.33 3.64
N TYR A 214 -17.51 -21.26 3.88
CA TYR A 214 -17.25 -20.37 5.00
C TYR A 214 -18.52 -19.98 5.73
N ARG A 215 -18.37 -19.64 7.01
CA ARG A 215 -19.44 -19.08 7.84
C ARG A 215 -18.90 -18.01 8.76
N VAL A 216 -19.73 -17.01 9.04
CA VAL A 216 -19.44 -15.97 10.02
C VAL A 216 -19.76 -16.50 11.41
N ILE A 217 -18.78 -16.48 12.32
CA ILE A 217 -18.97 -16.83 13.72
C ILE A 217 -19.44 -15.59 14.47
N ARG A 218 -20.56 -15.71 15.19
CA ARG A 218 -21.00 -14.67 16.14
C ARG A 218 -19.92 -14.43 17.18
N GLN A 219 -19.29 -13.27 17.14
CA GLN A 219 -18.42 -12.82 18.22
C GLN A 219 -19.30 -12.42 19.41
N ARG A 220 -19.08 -13.04 20.59
CA ARG A 220 -19.65 -12.51 21.84
C ARG A 220 -19.01 -11.14 22.06
N LYS A 221 -19.80 -10.06 22.11
CA LYS A 221 -19.33 -8.74 22.53
C LYS A 221 -18.63 -8.92 23.89
N LYS A 222 -17.33 -8.63 23.96
CA LYS A 222 -16.69 -8.45 25.28
C LYS A 222 -17.40 -7.26 25.93
N PRO A 223 -17.86 -7.37 27.19
CA PRO A 223 -18.33 -6.20 27.90
C PRO A 223 -17.19 -5.17 27.92
N ALA A 224 -17.52 -3.92 27.57
CA ALA A 224 -16.58 -2.81 27.70
C ALA A 224 -16.07 -2.83 29.14
N ARG A 225 -14.75 -2.93 29.32
CA ARG A 225 -14.16 -2.66 30.64
C ARG A 225 -14.44 -1.19 30.92
N ALA A 226 -15.31 -0.96 31.91
CA ALA A 226 -15.51 0.33 32.56
C ALA A 226 -14.21 0.78 33.23
#